data_AF-A0A645HRM7-F1
#
_entry.id   AF-A0A645HRM7-F1
#
_cell.length_a   1.000
_cell.length_b   1.000
_cell.length_c   1.000
_cell.angle_alpha   90.00
_cell.angle_beta   90.00
_cell.angle_gamma   90.00
#
_symmetry.space_group_name_H-M   'P 1'
#
loop_
_entity.id
_entity.type
_entity.pdbx_description
1 polymer ?
#
loop_
_entity_poly.entity_id
_entity_poly.type
_entity_poly.pdbx_seq_one_letter_code
_entity_poly.pdbx_strand_id
1 'polypeptide(L)'
;MNYYKTLTTKNIDWNKITNKDGDEKAKLIRTIGDEIKMSYHKEYTHPQIDIVGLDFFSYRDRVKNFLNANGYTTKYVEPINSRPIVCPSIIEGFSKNFIGTTNWFGGHWWVLDGYESYEIWSGCGEIPIRSASTNDQPLRVYSMLYFHFNWGWRGTDNGWFGVSESYLDYCKNLRKLHIVKN
;
A
#
# COMPACT_ATOMS: atom_id res chain seq x y z
N MET A 1 -0.22 -16.69 -7.36
CA MET A 1 0.09 -15.90 -6.15
C MET A 1 -0.68 -16.52 -4.99
N ASN A 2 0.00 -17.15 -4.02
CA ASN A 2 -0.67 -17.72 -2.85
C ASN A 2 -0.86 -16.62 -1.81
N TYR A 3 -2.03 -15.97 -1.81
CA TYR A 3 -2.40 -15.07 -0.73
C TYR A 3 -2.53 -15.90 0.55
N TYR A 4 -1.75 -15.57 1.57
CA TYR A 4 -1.77 -16.27 2.85
C TYR A 4 -3.14 -16.07 3.52
N LYS A 5 -3.93 -17.14 3.64
CA LYS A 5 -5.26 -17.17 4.26
C LYS A 5 -5.14 -17.63 5.71
N THR A 6 -5.16 -16.74 6.71
CA THR A 6 -4.93 -17.15 8.11
C THR A 6 -5.82 -16.50 9.18
N LEU A 7 -6.95 -15.88 8.82
CA LEU A 7 -7.96 -15.50 9.82
C LEU A 7 -8.73 -16.72 10.34
N THR A 8 -8.04 -17.81 10.67
CA THR A 8 -8.63 -19.09 11.07
C THR A 8 -9.35 -19.03 12.42
N THR A 9 -9.03 -18.03 13.25
CA THR A 9 -9.72 -17.73 14.51
C THR A 9 -11.07 -17.05 14.29
N LYS A 10 -11.32 -16.54 13.08
CA LYS A 10 -12.59 -15.95 12.67
C LYS A 10 -13.25 -16.93 11.71
N ASN A 11 -14.54 -17.20 11.89
CA ASN A 11 -15.29 -18.14 11.05
C ASN A 11 -15.51 -17.55 9.64
N ILE A 12 -14.43 -17.41 8.86
CA ILE A 12 -14.40 -16.84 7.51
C ILE A 12 -14.23 -17.98 6.51
N ASP A 13 -15.22 -18.14 5.63
CA ASP A 13 -15.16 -19.11 4.55
C ASP A 13 -14.39 -18.54 3.35
N TRP A 14 -13.08 -18.80 3.35
CA TRP A 14 -12.19 -18.34 2.29
C TRP A 14 -12.50 -18.89 0.88
N ASN A 15 -13.39 -19.88 0.76
CA ASN A 15 -13.83 -20.40 -0.55
C ASN A 15 -14.98 -19.58 -1.13
N LYS A 16 -15.71 -18.85 -0.28
CA LYS A 16 -16.82 -17.97 -0.69
C LYS A 16 -16.39 -16.53 -0.95
N ILE A 17 -15.15 -16.17 -0.61
CA ILE A 17 -14.57 -14.89 -0.98
C ILE A 17 -14.15 -14.96 -2.46
N THR A 18 -14.98 -14.40 -3.33
CA THR A 18 -14.73 -14.30 -4.78
C THR A 18 -14.57 -12.83 -5.21
N ASN A 19 -14.26 -12.60 -6.49
CA ASN A 19 -14.20 -11.24 -7.05
C ASN A 19 -15.58 -10.57 -7.14
N LYS A 20 -16.67 -11.34 -7.01
CA LYS A 20 -18.03 -10.79 -6.97
C LYS A 20 -18.36 -10.29 -5.56
N ASP A 21 -19.25 -9.32 -5.49
CA ASP A 21 -19.81 -8.88 -4.22
C ASP A 21 -20.58 -10.04 -3.57
N GLY A 22 -20.47 -10.19 -2.24
CA GLY A 22 -21.11 -11.27 -1.49
C GLY A 22 -20.91 -11.15 0.01
N ASP A 23 -21.79 -11.82 0.77
CA ASP A 23 -21.91 -11.69 2.23
C ASP A 23 -20.60 -12.04 2.96
N GLU A 24 -19.86 -13.04 2.49
CA GLU A 24 -18.61 -13.44 3.13
C GLU A 24 -17.51 -12.37 3.01
N LYS A 25 -17.52 -11.62 1.90
CA LYS A 25 -16.60 -10.48 1.70
C LYS A 25 -16.97 -9.32 2.61
N ALA A 26 -18.28 -9.04 2.76
CA ALA A 26 -18.76 -8.01 3.68
C ALA A 26 -18.43 -8.39 5.14
N LYS A 27 -18.62 -9.65 5.51
CA LYS A 27 -18.25 -10.19 6.83
C LYS A 27 -16.76 -10.07 7.10
N LEU A 28 -15.91 -10.38 6.13
CA LEU A 28 -14.46 -10.19 6.24
C LEU A 28 -14.12 -8.71 6.49
N ILE A 29 -14.64 -7.80 5.66
CA ILE A 29 -14.38 -6.36 5.79
C ILE A 29 -14.83 -5.85 7.15
N ARG A 30 -16.03 -6.25 7.59
CA ARG A 30 -16.57 -5.87 8.89
C ARG A 30 -15.71 -6.40 10.04
N THR A 31 -15.31 -7.67 9.97
CA THR A 31 -14.45 -8.30 10.98
C THR A 31 -13.13 -7.54 11.13
N ILE A 32 -12.47 -7.22 10.01
CA ILE A 32 -11.23 -6.43 10.03
C ILE A 32 -11.49 -5.05 10.65
N GLY A 33 -12.54 -4.37 10.20
CA GLY A 33 -12.91 -3.03 10.67
C GLY A 33 -13.18 -2.97 12.17
N ASP A 34 -13.86 -3.98 12.73
CA ASP A 34 -14.12 -4.04 14.18
C ASP A 34 -12.83 -4.23 14.99
N GLU A 35 -11.90 -5.08 14.53
CA GLU A 35 -10.61 -5.35 15.20
C GLU A 35 -9.69 -4.13 15.23
N ILE A 36 -9.65 -3.36 14.13
CA ILE A 36 -8.81 -2.16 14.04
C ILE A 36 -9.52 -0.90 14.55
N LYS A 37 -10.75 -1.06 15.07
CA LYS A 37 -11.65 -0.01 15.58
C LYS A 37 -11.91 1.06 14.53
N MET A 38 -12.68 0.71 13.51
CA MET A 38 -13.04 1.61 12.41
C MET A 38 -14.19 2.54 12.80
N SER A 39 -14.07 3.83 12.47
CA SER A 39 -15.14 4.82 12.55
C SER A 39 -15.88 4.89 11.21
N TYR A 40 -17.15 4.51 11.21
CA TYR A 40 -17.98 4.44 10.00
C TYR A 40 -18.84 5.70 9.86
N HIS A 41 -18.67 6.42 8.77
CA HIS A 41 -19.53 7.53 8.36
C HIS A 41 -20.13 7.26 6.99
N LYS A 42 -21.20 8.00 6.65
CA LYS A 42 -21.88 7.86 5.35
C LYS A 42 -20.97 8.22 4.17
N GLU A 43 -20.10 9.21 4.35
CA GLU A 43 -19.28 9.79 3.27
C GLU A 43 -17.85 9.24 3.25
N TYR A 44 -17.34 8.80 4.39
CA TYR A 44 -15.98 8.29 4.54
C TYR A 44 -15.90 7.33 5.73
N THR A 45 -14.81 6.59 5.83
CA THR A 45 -14.58 5.64 6.93
C THR A 45 -13.09 5.63 7.22
N HIS A 46 -12.71 5.67 8.49
CA HIS A 46 -11.31 5.81 8.90
C HIS A 46 -11.05 5.11 10.24
N PRO A 47 -9.83 4.65 10.54
CA PRO A 47 -9.52 4.10 11.85
C PRO A 47 -9.81 5.12 12.95
N GLN A 48 -10.36 4.67 14.07
CA GLN A 48 -10.62 5.52 15.23
C GLN A 48 -9.31 6.18 15.69
N ILE A 49 -9.34 7.48 15.87
CA ILE A 49 -8.21 8.26 16.38
C ILE A 49 -8.39 8.36 17.90
N ASP A 50 -7.32 8.12 18.65
CA ASP A 50 -7.33 8.38 20.09
C ASP A 50 -7.07 9.86 20.35
N ILE A 51 -8.14 10.58 20.68
CA ILE A 51 -8.10 12.02 20.94
C ILE A 51 -7.49 12.29 22.32
N VAL A 52 -7.56 11.32 23.24
CA VAL A 52 -7.03 11.43 24.60
C VAL A 52 -5.53 11.13 24.56
N GLY A 53 -4.75 12.11 24.13
CA GLY A 53 -3.29 12.00 24.02
C GLY A 53 -2.71 12.43 22.67
N LEU A 54 -3.56 12.85 21.72
CA LEU A 54 -3.15 13.27 20.37
C LEU A 54 -2.32 12.20 19.63
N ASP A 55 -2.58 10.91 19.89
CA ASP A 55 -1.94 9.82 19.16
C ASP A 55 -2.75 9.42 17.93
N PHE A 56 -2.47 10.18 16.88
CA PHE A 56 -3.04 10.02 15.55
C PHE A 56 -2.70 8.71 14.86
N PHE A 57 -1.62 8.05 15.27
CA PHE A 57 -1.14 6.83 14.64
C PHE A 57 -1.33 5.59 15.52
N SER A 58 -2.05 5.70 16.64
CA SER A 58 -2.41 4.58 17.54
C SER A 58 -3.08 3.40 16.82
N TYR A 59 -3.75 3.65 15.70
CA TYR A 59 -4.31 2.58 14.86
C TYR A 59 -3.24 1.64 14.30
N ARG A 60 -2.00 2.10 14.10
CA ARG A 60 -0.91 1.31 13.53
C ARG A 60 -0.63 0.09 14.39
N ASP A 61 -0.61 0.28 15.71
CA ASP A 61 -0.41 -0.83 16.64
C ASP A 61 -1.60 -1.78 16.69
N ARG A 62 -2.84 -1.29 16.53
CA ARG A 62 -4.01 -2.18 16.40
C ARG A 62 -3.92 -3.07 15.17
N VAL A 63 -3.55 -2.51 14.02
CA VAL A 63 -3.33 -3.29 12.78
C VAL A 63 -2.21 -4.31 12.97
N LYS A 64 -1.06 -3.90 13.53
CA LYS A 64 0.06 -4.81 13.81
C LYS A 64 -0.35 -5.94 14.74
N ASN A 65 -1.00 -5.62 15.86
CA ASN A 65 -1.42 -6.59 16.87
C ASN A 65 -2.42 -7.58 16.29
N PHE A 66 -3.41 -7.09 15.51
CA PHE A 66 -4.36 -7.93 14.82
C PHE A 66 -3.68 -8.91 13.85
N LEU A 67 -2.78 -8.42 12.99
CA LEU A 67 -2.07 -9.28 12.06
C LEU A 67 -1.13 -10.26 12.78
N ASN A 68 -0.42 -9.80 13.82
CA ASN A 68 0.47 -10.65 14.61
C ASN A 68 -0.28 -11.78 15.32
N ALA A 69 -1.46 -11.49 15.87
CA ALA A 69 -2.34 -12.48 16.47
C ALA A 69 -2.84 -13.53 15.46
N ASN A 70 -2.81 -13.22 14.16
CA ASN A 70 -3.21 -14.13 13.07
C ASN A 70 -2.00 -14.76 12.34
N GLY A 71 -0.85 -14.82 13.00
CA GLY A 71 0.33 -15.56 12.54
C GLY A 71 1.21 -14.82 11.52
N TYR A 72 0.99 -13.52 11.34
CA TYR A 72 1.88 -12.67 10.56
C TYR A 72 2.94 -12.02 11.47
N THR A 73 4.05 -11.59 10.89
CA THR A 73 5.01 -10.71 11.53
C THR A 73 4.98 -9.38 10.81
N THR A 74 4.65 -8.32 11.54
CA THR A 74 4.39 -7.01 10.95
C THR A 74 5.26 -5.89 11.51
N LYS A 75 5.72 -4.99 10.63
CA LYS A 75 6.52 -3.81 11.00
C LYS A 75 6.24 -2.65 10.05
N TYR A 76 5.96 -1.47 10.59
CA TYR A 76 5.97 -0.24 9.78
C TYR A 76 7.41 0.16 9.48
N VAL A 77 7.67 0.45 8.21
CA VAL A 77 8.93 0.95 7.71
C VAL A 77 8.68 2.19 6.86
N GLU A 78 9.71 3.04 6.78
CA GLU A 78 9.75 4.06 5.75
C GLU A 78 9.82 3.37 4.37
N PRO A 79 9.03 3.81 3.38
CA PRO A 79 9.21 3.40 2.01
C PRO A 79 10.49 4.05 1.51
N ILE A 80 11.61 3.39 1.79
CA ILE A 80 12.89 3.72 1.16
C ILE A 80 12.69 3.48 -0.34
N ASN A 81 13.36 4.27 -1.20
CA ASN A 81 13.40 4.13 -2.68
C ASN A 81 13.99 2.77 -3.15
N SER A 82 13.88 1.74 -2.34
CA SER A 82 14.33 0.39 -2.57
C SER A 82 13.15 -0.52 -2.87
N ARG A 83 13.47 -1.65 -3.50
CA ARG A 83 12.49 -2.70 -3.77
C ARG A 83 11.81 -3.12 -2.45
N PRO A 84 10.49 -3.25 -2.43
CA PRO A 84 9.77 -3.66 -1.24
C PRO A 84 10.27 -5.05 -0.79
N ILE A 85 10.67 -5.17 0.48
CA ILE A 85 11.17 -6.44 1.04
C ILE A 85 10.12 -7.56 0.97
N VAL A 86 8.83 -7.18 1.01
CA VAL A 86 7.71 -8.11 0.91
C VAL A 86 6.65 -7.56 -0.05
N CYS A 87 6.03 -8.44 -0.82
CA CYS A 87 4.95 -8.13 -1.76
C CYS A 87 3.90 -9.27 -1.72
N PRO A 88 2.63 -9.00 -1.41
CA PRO A 88 2.03 -7.67 -1.23
C PRO A 88 2.41 -6.96 0.09
N SER A 89 2.21 -5.64 0.15
CA SER A 89 2.37 -4.79 1.34
C SER A 89 1.25 -3.75 1.41
N ILE A 90 0.92 -3.29 2.62
CA ILE A 90 -0.02 -2.17 2.82
C ILE A 90 0.79 -0.88 2.89
N ILE A 91 0.35 0.15 2.17
CA ILE A 91 0.93 1.50 2.17
C ILE A 91 -0.14 2.47 2.65
N GLU A 92 0.27 3.47 3.42
CA GLU A 92 -0.55 4.62 3.75
C GLU A 92 0.14 5.90 3.31
N GLY A 93 -0.64 6.91 2.97
CA GLY A 93 -0.12 8.23 2.63
C GLY A 93 -1.16 9.32 2.79
N PHE A 94 -0.68 10.56 2.88
CA PHE A 94 -1.49 11.74 3.15
C PHE A 94 -1.21 12.84 2.12
N SER A 95 -2.27 13.42 1.56
CA SER A 95 -2.20 14.45 0.52
C SER A 95 -1.81 15.85 1.03
N LYS A 96 -1.91 16.10 2.35
CA LYS A 96 -1.55 17.37 2.99
C LYS A 96 -0.87 17.15 4.33
N ASN A 97 -0.08 18.15 4.77
CA ASN A 97 0.52 18.17 6.09
C ASN A 97 -0.55 17.96 7.17
N PHE A 98 -0.29 16.94 7.97
CA PHE A 98 -1.18 16.40 8.99
C PHE A 98 -1.45 17.38 10.15
N ILE A 99 -0.54 18.33 10.39
CA ILE A 99 -0.62 19.30 11.48
C ILE A 99 -1.30 20.59 10.97
N GLY A 100 -2.50 20.89 11.48
CA GLY A 100 -3.15 22.20 11.36
C GLY A 100 -4.14 22.39 10.20
N THR A 101 -4.57 21.32 9.52
CA THR A 101 -5.61 21.43 8.47
C THR A 101 -6.97 20.94 8.96
N THR A 102 -8.05 21.57 8.53
CA THR A 102 -9.46 21.19 8.84
C THR A 102 -9.93 19.93 8.11
N ASN A 103 -9.13 19.38 7.19
CA ASN A 103 -9.49 18.24 6.37
C ASN A 103 -8.61 17.03 6.70
N TRP A 104 -8.83 16.49 7.91
CA TRP A 104 -8.05 15.43 8.56
C TRP A 104 -8.08 14.11 7.76
N PHE A 105 -8.96 14.00 6.77
CA PHE A 105 -9.28 12.81 6.00
C PHE A 105 -8.62 12.77 4.61
N GLY A 106 -7.61 13.60 4.35
CA GLY A 106 -6.82 13.55 3.11
C GLY A 106 -5.85 12.36 3.02
N GLY A 107 -6.03 11.33 3.86
CA GLY A 107 -5.22 10.11 3.92
C GLY A 107 -5.89 8.94 3.22
N HIS A 108 -5.08 8.05 2.63
CA HIS A 108 -5.57 6.83 1.97
C HIS A 108 -4.64 5.66 2.25
N TRP A 109 -5.20 4.45 2.17
CA TRP A 109 -4.47 3.19 2.33
C TRP A 109 -4.65 2.35 1.09
N TRP A 110 -3.57 1.74 0.61
CA TRP A 110 -3.59 0.95 -0.60
C TRP A 110 -2.65 -0.25 -0.47
N VAL A 111 -2.80 -1.20 -1.40
CA VAL A 111 -1.95 -2.38 -1.46
C VAL A 111 -0.93 -2.17 -2.57
N LEU A 112 0.36 -2.32 -2.23
CA LEU A 112 1.41 -2.56 -3.22
C LEU A 112 1.49 -4.07 -3.43
N ASP A 113 1.10 -4.55 -4.61
CA ASP A 113 1.07 -5.98 -4.97
C ASP A 113 2.01 -6.34 -6.13
N GLY A 114 2.77 -5.38 -6.67
CA GLY A 114 3.84 -5.64 -7.63
C GLY A 114 4.94 -4.57 -7.62
N TYR A 115 6.13 -4.93 -8.09
CA TYR A 115 7.18 -3.99 -8.43
C TYR A 115 8.00 -4.47 -9.62
N GLU A 116 8.47 -3.54 -10.44
CA GLU A 116 9.34 -3.80 -11.59
C GLU A 116 10.41 -2.74 -11.66
N SER A 117 11.60 -3.08 -12.16
CA SER A 117 12.66 -2.09 -12.38
C SER A 117 13.17 -2.17 -13.80
N TYR A 118 13.28 -1.02 -14.44
CA TYR A 118 13.76 -0.86 -15.80
C TYR A 118 14.97 0.05 -15.80
N GLU A 119 16.02 -0.34 -16.50
CA GLU A 119 17.07 0.59 -16.87
C GLU A 119 16.58 1.41 -18.08
N ILE A 120 16.83 2.71 -18.10
CA ILE A 120 16.43 3.65 -19.16
C ILE A 120 17.65 4.41 -19.63
N TRP A 121 17.73 4.63 -20.94
CA TRP A 121 18.75 5.48 -21.55
C TRP A 121 18.22 6.90 -21.76
N SER A 122 18.89 7.89 -21.15
CA SER A 122 18.62 9.31 -21.42
C SER A 122 19.36 9.75 -22.69
N GLY A 123 18.65 10.04 -23.78
CA GLY A 123 19.27 10.66 -24.98
C GLY A 123 18.41 10.81 -26.24
N CYS A 124 17.38 9.97 -26.46
CA CYS A 124 16.63 9.93 -27.72
C CYS A 124 15.09 9.96 -27.54
N GLY A 125 14.62 10.57 -26.45
CA GLY A 125 13.30 10.23 -25.90
C GLY A 125 13.44 9.01 -24.99
N GLU A 126 12.58 8.89 -23.99
CA GLU A 126 12.64 7.80 -23.00
C GLU A 126 12.28 6.48 -23.69
N ILE A 127 13.30 5.75 -24.19
CA ILE A 127 13.11 4.50 -24.93
C ILE A 127 13.61 3.33 -24.07
N PRO A 128 12.82 2.25 -23.88
CA PRO A 128 13.27 1.04 -23.18
C PRO A 128 14.50 0.42 -23.84
N ILE A 129 15.46 -0.11 -23.06
CA ILE A 129 16.74 -0.69 -23.55
C ILE A 129 16.57 -1.68 -24.70
N ARG A 130 15.49 -2.47 -24.68
CA ARG A 130 15.20 -3.47 -25.72
C ARG A 130 14.98 -2.88 -27.11
N SER A 131 14.81 -1.56 -27.20
CA SER A 131 14.48 -0.81 -28.41
C SER A 131 15.58 0.18 -28.84
N ALA A 132 16.71 0.23 -28.13
CA ALA A 132 17.81 1.14 -28.45
C ALA A 132 18.81 0.52 -29.45
N SER A 133 19.24 1.29 -30.44
CA SER A 133 20.30 0.89 -31.38
C SER A 133 21.69 1.16 -30.78
N THR A 134 22.67 0.33 -31.09
CA THR A 134 24.01 0.32 -30.44
C THR A 134 24.92 1.50 -30.77
N ASN A 135 24.46 2.50 -31.54
CA ASN A 135 25.33 3.48 -32.20
C ASN A 135 25.26 4.92 -31.68
N ASP A 136 24.47 5.22 -30.64
CA ASP A 136 24.36 6.58 -30.11
C ASP A 136 25.29 6.81 -28.89
N GLN A 137 25.72 8.08 -28.72
CA GLN A 137 26.56 8.71 -27.67
C GLN A 137 26.55 8.03 -26.28
N PRO A 138 27.51 8.25 -25.35
CA PRO A 138 27.47 7.62 -24.02
C PRO A 138 26.18 7.98 -23.26
N LEU A 139 25.18 7.13 -23.42
CA LEU A 139 23.84 7.29 -22.88
C LEU A 139 23.96 7.10 -21.36
N ARG A 140 23.37 8.02 -20.58
CA ARG A 140 23.27 7.80 -19.12
C ARG A 140 22.21 6.73 -18.88
N VAL A 141 22.63 5.59 -18.34
CA VAL A 141 21.72 4.57 -17.79
C VAL A 141 21.28 5.04 -16.41
N TYR A 142 19.98 5.12 -16.20
CA TYR A 142 19.43 5.19 -14.85
C TYR A 142 18.32 4.16 -14.67
N SER A 143 18.21 3.62 -13.46
CA SER A 143 17.19 2.64 -13.11
C SER A 143 15.94 3.34 -12.61
N MET A 144 14.80 3.07 -13.25
CA MET A 144 13.48 3.42 -12.76
C MET A 144 12.83 2.22 -12.06
N LEU A 145 12.29 2.46 -10.87
CA LEU A 145 11.49 1.50 -10.12
C LEU A 145 10.01 1.86 -10.31
N TYR A 146 9.18 0.88 -10.65
CA TYR A 146 7.73 1.02 -10.74
C TYR A 146 7.07 0.17 -9.66
N PHE A 147 6.07 0.71 -9.00
CA PHE A 147 5.21 -0.02 -8.07
C PHE A 147 3.81 -0.17 -8.66
N HIS A 148 3.27 -1.38 -8.58
CA HIS A 148 1.87 -1.61 -8.90
C HIS A 148 1.04 -1.37 -7.64
N PHE A 149 0.08 -0.45 -7.74
CA PHE A 149 -0.83 -0.11 -6.66
C PHE A 149 -2.25 -0.59 -6.94
N ASN A 150 -2.86 -1.17 -5.91
CA ASN A 150 -4.27 -1.47 -5.83
C ASN A 150 -4.93 -0.55 -4.80
N TRP A 151 -5.75 0.38 -5.29
CA TRP A 151 -6.34 1.46 -4.47
C TRP A 151 -7.56 1.03 -3.68
N GLY A 152 -8.09 -0.18 -3.91
CA GLY A 152 -9.29 -0.67 -3.23
C GLY A 152 -10.62 -0.14 -3.81
N TRP A 153 -10.59 0.55 -4.95
CA TRP A 153 -11.80 1.11 -5.60
C TRP A 153 -12.27 0.28 -6.80
N ARG A 154 -12.46 -1.03 -6.58
CA ARG A 154 -12.98 -1.95 -7.63
C ARG A 154 -12.15 -1.95 -8.92
N GLY A 155 -10.85 -1.70 -8.82
CA GLY A 155 -9.92 -1.67 -9.95
C GLY A 155 -9.73 -0.28 -10.58
N THR A 156 -10.53 0.72 -10.19
CA THR A 156 -10.34 2.11 -10.63
C THR A 156 -8.96 2.59 -10.23
N ASP A 157 -8.24 3.16 -11.20
CA ASP A 157 -6.88 3.73 -11.10
C ASP A 157 -5.78 2.76 -10.68
N ASN A 158 -6.06 1.46 -10.56
CA ASN A 158 -5.01 0.47 -10.32
C ASN A 158 -4.00 0.50 -11.48
N GLY A 159 -2.71 0.46 -11.16
CA GLY A 159 -1.69 0.57 -12.19
C GLY A 159 -0.27 0.67 -11.67
N TRP A 160 0.65 0.86 -12.61
CA TRP A 160 2.08 1.00 -12.39
C TRP A 160 2.46 2.47 -12.27
N PHE A 161 3.13 2.83 -11.17
CA PHE A 161 3.53 4.20 -10.87
C PHE A 161 5.05 4.25 -10.67
N GLY A 162 5.71 5.13 -11.41
CA GLY A 162 7.16 5.33 -11.32
C GLY A 162 7.55 5.97 -10.00
N VAL A 163 8.59 5.43 -9.38
CA VAL A 163 9.25 5.93 -8.19
C VAL A 163 10.69 6.25 -8.58
N SER A 164 10.90 7.45 -9.13
CA SER A 164 12.25 7.98 -9.41
C SER A 164 12.61 9.03 -8.35
N GLU A 165 13.88 9.44 -8.30
CA GLU A 165 14.32 10.53 -7.42
C GLU A 165 13.53 11.84 -7.64
N SER A 166 12.93 12.07 -8.81
CA SER A 166 12.06 13.24 -9.03
C SER A 166 10.66 13.12 -8.39
N TYR A 167 10.26 11.94 -7.90
CA TYR A 167 9.06 11.72 -7.09
C TYR A 167 9.34 11.74 -5.57
N LEU A 168 10.54 12.15 -5.14
CA LEU A 168 10.95 12.27 -3.73
C LEU A 168 9.92 13.01 -2.87
N ASP A 169 9.23 14.01 -3.42
CA ASP A 169 8.24 14.78 -2.66
C ASP A 169 6.93 14.01 -2.41
N TYR A 170 6.56 13.07 -3.28
CA TYR A 170 5.39 12.22 -3.10
C TYR A 170 5.65 11.10 -2.07
N CYS A 171 6.85 10.51 -2.10
CA CYS A 171 7.20 9.38 -1.22
C CYS A 171 7.51 9.76 0.23
N LYS A 172 7.89 11.02 0.53
CA LYS A 172 8.19 11.49 1.90
C LYS A 172 7.04 11.28 2.89
N ASN A 173 5.80 11.37 2.40
CA ASN A 173 4.59 11.26 3.23
C ASN A 173 4.01 9.84 3.27
N LEU A 174 4.68 8.87 2.63
CA LEU A 174 4.23 7.49 2.60
C LEU A 174 4.82 6.71 3.78
N ARG A 175 4.06 5.76 4.29
CA ARG A 175 4.52 4.76 5.27
C ARG A 175 4.09 3.38 4.80
N LYS A 176 4.95 2.38 5.01
CA LYS A 176 4.74 1.03 4.51
C LYS A 176 4.66 0.03 5.66
N LEU A 177 3.63 -0.80 5.68
CA LEU A 177 3.52 -1.93 6.57
C LEU A 177 4.09 -3.18 5.88
N HIS A 178 5.23 -3.66 6.37
CA HIS A 178 5.78 -4.96 6.00
C HIS A 178 5.02 -6.07 6.74
N ILE A 179 4.61 -7.10 6.01
CA ILE A 179 3.86 -8.25 6.53
C ILE A 179 4.53 -9.53 6.03
N VAL A 180 5.21 -10.27 6.92
CA VAL A 180 5.85 -11.55 6.61
C VAL A 180 5.03 -12.67 7.28
N LYS A 181 4.90 -13.83 6.64
CA LYS A 181 4.31 -15.00 7.29
C LYS A 181 5.39 -15.78 8.05
N ASN A 182 5.08 -16.19 9.29
CA ASN A 182 5.92 -17.11 10.06
C ASN A 182 5.86 -18.54 9.51
#